data_AF-A0A484ZDY7-F1
#
_entry.id   AF-A0A484ZDY7-F1
#
_cell.length_a   1.000
_cell.length_b   1.000
_cell.length_c   1.000
_cell.angle_alpha   90.00
_cell.angle_beta   90.00
_cell.angle_gamma   90.00
#
_symmetry.space_group_name_H-M   'P 1'
#
loop_
_entity.id
_entity.type
_entity.pdbx_description
1 polymer ?
#
loop_
_entity_poly.entity_id
_entity_poly.type
_entity_poly.pdbx_seq_one_letter_code
_entity_poly.pdbx_strand_id
1 'polypeptide(L)'
;MSMINPINHSLDGAGVERYKVEPYVMSADIYAVDPHSGRGGWSWYTGSAGWTYRLITESLLGLQRHGEFITIHTRLPASWPKVSMTYQQGSSQYQITVQPGDGQYQVIMDNNLLVGDMIHIKDDGIDHQIEVFLGQLKESL
;
A
#
# COMPACT_ATOMS: atom_id res chain seq x y z
N MET A 1 3.92 4.59 -9.60
CA MET A 1 3.63 5.58 -8.54
C MET A 1 4.12 6.99 -8.85
N SER A 2 5.13 7.17 -9.72
CA SER A 2 5.69 8.51 -10.02
C SER A 2 4.64 9.51 -10.53
N MET A 3 3.67 9.07 -11.33
CA MET A 3 2.64 9.94 -11.90
C MET A 3 1.50 10.31 -10.91
N ILE A 4 1.20 9.41 -9.96
CA ILE A 4 0.04 9.54 -9.05
C ILE A 4 0.40 10.31 -7.77
N ASN A 5 1.66 10.24 -7.32
CA ASN A 5 2.07 10.87 -6.07
C ASN A 5 2.12 12.41 -6.21
N PRO A 6 1.29 13.18 -5.46
CA PRO A 6 1.22 14.63 -5.56
C PRO A 6 2.56 15.34 -5.35
N ILE A 7 3.44 14.80 -4.50
CA ILE A 7 4.74 15.41 -4.21
C ILE A 7 5.62 15.54 -5.45
N ASN A 8 5.46 14.64 -6.42
CA ASN A 8 6.27 14.63 -7.64
C ASN A 8 5.95 15.80 -8.57
N HIS A 9 4.81 16.47 -8.37
CA HIS A 9 4.41 17.65 -9.13
C HIS A 9 4.98 18.95 -8.56
N SER A 10 5.63 18.90 -7.40
CA SER A 10 6.10 20.09 -6.66
C SER A 10 7.54 19.97 -6.15
N LEU A 11 8.39 19.16 -6.80
CA LEU A 11 9.77 18.92 -6.35
C LEU A 11 10.69 20.13 -6.53
N ASP A 12 10.31 21.08 -7.38
CA ASP A 12 11.01 22.35 -7.59
C ASP A 12 10.02 23.52 -7.70
N GLY A 13 10.56 24.75 -7.72
CA GLY A 13 9.74 25.96 -7.76
C GLY A 13 8.87 26.09 -9.02
N ALA A 14 9.34 25.58 -10.17
CA ALA A 14 8.56 25.59 -11.40
C ALA A 14 7.39 24.59 -11.34
N GLY A 15 7.60 23.44 -10.70
CA GLY A 15 6.58 22.45 -10.39
C GLY A 15 5.52 23.02 -9.46
N VAL A 16 5.91 23.70 -8.39
CA VAL A 16 4.95 24.37 -7.47
C VAL A 16 4.10 25.40 -8.23
N GLU A 17 4.73 26.25 -9.04
CA GLU A 17 4.02 27.25 -9.86
C GLU A 17 3.14 26.63 -10.95
N ARG A 18 3.43 25.40 -11.39
CA ARG A 18 2.55 24.67 -12.31
C ARG A 18 1.42 23.97 -11.58
N TYR A 19 1.70 23.25 -10.50
CA TYR A 19 0.74 22.38 -9.81
C TYR A 19 -0.35 23.17 -9.07
N LYS A 20 0.00 24.32 -8.48
CA LYS A 20 -0.94 25.30 -7.88
C LYS A 20 -1.87 24.77 -6.77
N VAL A 21 -1.69 23.54 -6.29
CA VAL A 21 -2.39 22.96 -5.14
C VAL A 21 -1.42 22.29 -4.18
N GLU A 22 -1.93 21.82 -3.04
CA GLU A 22 -1.13 21.26 -1.96
C GLU A 22 -0.51 19.89 -2.34
N PRO A 23 0.82 19.69 -2.18
CA PRO A 23 1.50 18.49 -2.65
C PRO A 23 1.47 17.30 -1.69
N TYR A 24 0.69 17.42 -0.61
CA TYR A 24 0.55 16.42 0.44
C TYR A 24 -0.87 15.84 0.54
N VAL A 25 -1.79 16.30 -0.31
CA VAL A 25 -3.13 15.74 -0.47
C VAL A 25 -3.38 15.38 -1.94
N MET A 26 -4.27 14.43 -2.16
CA MET A 26 -4.69 14.06 -3.51
C MET A 26 -5.58 15.17 -4.12
N SER A 27 -5.31 15.51 -5.38
CA SER A 27 -6.19 16.30 -6.24
C SER A 27 -7.23 15.38 -6.91
N ALA A 28 -8.37 15.96 -7.32
CA ALA A 28 -9.37 15.21 -8.08
C ALA A 28 -8.93 15.00 -9.53
N ASP A 29 -8.28 16.02 -10.09
CA ASP A 29 -7.88 16.06 -11.48
C ASP A 29 -6.60 16.90 -11.66
N ILE A 30 -5.96 16.67 -12.81
CA ILE A 30 -4.85 17.46 -13.33
C ILE A 30 -5.33 18.03 -14.66
N TYR A 31 -5.33 19.35 -14.79
CA TYR A 31 -5.76 20.02 -16.00
C TYR A 31 -4.82 19.65 -17.15
N ALA A 32 -5.38 19.35 -18.33
CA ALA A 32 -4.61 18.90 -19.49
C ALA A 32 -4.59 19.94 -20.65
N VAL A 33 -5.38 21.00 -20.56
CA VAL A 33 -5.57 21.99 -21.64
C VAL A 33 -4.77 23.26 -21.35
N ASP A 34 -4.12 23.80 -22.38
CA ASP A 34 -3.42 25.09 -22.30
C ASP A 34 -4.37 26.25 -21.98
N PRO A 35 -3.92 27.27 -21.21
CA PRO A 35 -2.57 27.46 -20.66
C PRO A 35 -2.43 26.89 -19.24
N HIS A 36 -3.22 25.90 -18.87
CA HIS A 36 -3.35 25.42 -17.49
C HIS A 36 -2.86 23.99 -17.27
N SER A 37 -2.22 23.41 -18.28
CA SER A 37 -1.72 22.03 -18.24
C SER A 37 -0.81 21.80 -17.02
N GLY A 38 -1.09 20.74 -16.27
CA GLY A 38 -0.37 20.34 -15.06
C GLY A 38 -0.87 20.98 -13.76
N ARG A 39 -1.87 21.87 -13.78
CA ARG A 39 -2.51 22.38 -12.55
C ARG A 39 -3.38 21.31 -11.91
N GLY A 40 -3.28 21.16 -10.60
CA GLY A 40 -4.22 20.36 -9.83
C GLY A 40 -5.55 21.11 -9.61
N GLY A 41 -6.64 20.35 -9.59
CA GLY A 41 -7.97 20.83 -9.23
C GLY A 41 -8.55 20.08 -8.02
N TRP A 42 -9.41 20.77 -7.27
CA TRP A 42 -10.29 20.16 -6.25
C TRP A 42 -9.54 19.24 -5.25
N SER A 43 -8.53 19.77 -4.57
CA SER A 43 -7.82 19.06 -3.50
C SER A 43 -8.73 18.82 -2.28
N TRP A 44 -8.30 17.93 -1.38
CA TRP A 44 -8.98 17.52 -0.14
C TRP A 44 -10.26 16.68 -0.31
N TYR A 45 -11.29 17.23 -0.92
CA TYR A 45 -12.64 16.65 -0.91
C TYR A 45 -12.95 15.88 -2.20
N THR A 46 -12.15 14.85 -2.45
CA THR A 46 -12.26 14.05 -3.69
C THR A 46 -12.25 12.56 -3.42
N GLY A 47 -13.04 11.81 -4.20
CA GLY A 47 -13.02 10.35 -4.23
C GLY A 47 -11.66 9.77 -4.65
N SER A 48 -10.81 10.55 -5.34
CA SER A 48 -9.45 10.15 -5.71
C SER A 48 -8.61 9.78 -4.49
N ALA A 49 -8.82 10.44 -3.35
CA ALA A 49 -8.15 10.08 -2.10
C ALA A 49 -8.52 8.66 -1.63
N GLY A 50 -9.82 8.33 -1.63
CA GLY A 50 -10.31 7.00 -1.25
C GLY A 50 -9.83 5.90 -2.20
N TRP A 51 -9.85 6.16 -3.51
CA TRP A 51 -9.32 5.21 -4.49
C TRP A 51 -7.81 5.02 -4.37
N THR A 52 -7.06 6.09 -4.10
CA THR A 52 -5.61 6.00 -3.88
C THR A 52 -5.29 5.20 -2.63
N TYR A 53 -6.05 5.39 -1.55
CA TYR A 53 -5.89 4.60 -0.33
C TYR A 53 -6.06 3.11 -0.62
N ARG A 54 -7.16 2.71 -1.28
CA ARG A 54 -7.39 1.30 -1.65
C ARG A 54 -6.34 0.75 -2.62
N LEU A 55 -5.88 1.55 -3.57
CA LEU A 55 -4.78 1.16 -4.46
C LEU A 55 -3.52 0.82 -3.66
N ILE A 56 -3.15 1.66 -2.68
CA ILE A 56 -1.97 1.45 -1.86
C ILE A 56 -2.16 0.25 -0.92
N THR A 57 -3.26 0.18 -0.18
CA THR A 57 -3.46 -0.85 0.86
C THR A 57 -3.85 -2.20 0.28
N GLU A 58 -4.83 -2.25 -0.63
CA GLU A 58 -5.39 -3.50 -1.12
C GLU A 58 -4.66 -4.06 -2.34
N SER A 59 -4.13 -3.20 -3.22
CA SER A 59 -3.52 -3.64 -4.49
C SER A 59 -1.99 -3.69 -4.44
N LEU A 60 -1.36 -2.66 -3.87
CA LEU A 60 0.10 -2.57 -3.78
C LEU A 60 0.64 -3.37 -2.59
N LEU A 61 0.16 -3.07 -1.38
CA LEU A 61 0.48 -3.85 -0.18
C LEU A 61 -0.27 -5.18 -0.14
N GLY A 62 -1.31 -5.34 -0.97
CA GLY A 62 -1.97 -6.63 -1.15
C GLY A 62 -2.78 -7.09 0.05
N LEU A 63 -3.10 -6.21 1.00
CA LEU A 63 -3.88 -6.54 2.20
C LEU A 63 -5.35 -6.63 1.81
N GLN A 64 -5.90 -7.84 1.83
CA GLN A 64 -7.32 -8.07 1.54
C GLN A 64 -7.99 -8.72 2.73
N ARG A 65 -9.21 -8.28 3.05
CA ARG A 65 -10.02 -8.82 4.15
C ARG A 65 -11.14 -9.70 3.61
N HIS A 66 -11.29 -10.87 4.21
CA HIS A 66 -12.30 -11.88 3.92
C HIS A 66 -13.00 -12.30 5.23
N GLY A 67 -13.99 -11.52 5.67
CA GLY A 67 -14.68 -11.77 6.94
C GLY A 67 -13.74 -11.63 8.14
N GLU A 68 -13.44 -12.74 8.81
CA GLU A 68 -12.50 -12.83 9.94
C GLU A 68 -11.07 -13.16 9.49
N PHE A 69 -10.80 -13.19 8.19
CA PHE A 69 -9.48 -13.49 7.65
C PHE A 69 -8.89 -12.32 6.89
N ILE A 70 -7.56 -12.28 6.80
CA ILE A 70 -6.84 -11.43 5.86
C ILE A 70 -5.86 -12.26 5.03
N THR A 71 -5.54 -11.78 3.82
CA THR A 71 -4.45 -12.27 2.98
C THR A 71 -3.50 -11.13 2.63
N ILE A 72 -2.24 -11.44 2.35
CA ILE A 72 -1.20 -10.44 2.02
C ILE A 72 -0.45 -10.87 0.77
N HIS A 73 -0.81 -10.31 -0.38
CA HIS A 73 -0.15 -10.58 -1.66
C HIS A 73 0.40 -9.30 -2.29
N THR A 74 1.56 -8.85 -1.79
CA THR A 74 2.14 -7.58 -2.22
C THR A 74 2.53 -7.58 -3.70
N ARG A 75 2.41 -6.43 -4.35
CA ARG A 75 2.94 -6.16 -5.71
C ARG A 75 4.05 -5.12 -5.67
N LEU A 76 4.87 -5.19 -4.62
CA LEU A 76 5.98 -4.27 -4.42
C LEU A 76 7.07 -4.51 -5.46
N PRO A 77 7.82 -3.47 -5.87
CA PRO A 77 9.00 -3.66 -6.69
C PRO A 77 10.00 -4.62 -6.03
N ALA A 78 10.61 -5.52 -6.82
CA ALA A 78 11.57 -6.50 -6.31
C ALA A 78 12.80 -5.88 -5.61
N SER A 79 13.10 -4.60 -5.89
CA SER A 79 14.18 -3.86 -5.25
C SER A 79 13.88 -3.38 -3.83
N TRP A 80 12.63 -3.50 -3.36
CA TRP A 80 12.27 -3.09 -2.01
C TRP A 80 12.71 -4.15 -0.99
N PRO A 81 13.42 -3.76 0.09
CA PRO A 81 14.06 -4.71 0.99
C PRO A 81 13.05 -5.43 1.89
N LYS A 82 12.25 -4.66 2.63
CA LYS A 82 11.25 -5.13 3.59
C LYS A 82 10.24 -4.02 3.77
N VAL A 83 8.97 -4.38 3.91
CA VAL A 83 7.90 -3.45 4.28
C VAL A 83 7.23 -3.95 5.53
N SER A 84 6.91 -3.03 6.43
CA SER A 84 6.11 -3.32 7.62
C SER A 84 4.84 -2.50 7.60
N MET A 85 3.76 -3.12 8.05
CA MET A 85 2.46 -2.48 8.21
C MET A 85 1.80 -2.97 9.50
N THR A 86 0.95 -2.13 10.07
CA THR A 86 0.20 -2.45 11.27
C THR A 86 -1.27 -2.52 10.93
N TYR A 87 -1.91 -3.65 11.22
CA TYR A 87 -3.33 -3.86 11.01
C TYR A 87 -4.05 -3.94 12.35
N GLN A 88 -5.09 -3.12 12.56
CA GLN A 88 -5.85 -3.09 13.80
C GLN A 88 -7.16 -3.87 13.64
N GLN A 89 -7.40 -4.85 14.51
CA GLN A 89 -8.66 -5.58 14.63
C GLN A 89 -9.23 -5.36 16.04
N GLY A 90 -10.13 -4.38 16.17
CA GLY A 90 -10.66 -4.00 17.48
C GLY A 90 -9.55 -3.53 18.41
N SER A 91 -9.34 -4.23 19.53
CA SER A 91 -8.26 -3.98 20.49
C SER A 91 -6.95 -4.72 20.20
N SER A 92 -6.95 -5.72 19.30
CA SER A 92 -5.74 -6.45 18.89
C SER A 92 -5.00 -5.78 17.74
N GLN A 93 -3.67 -5.69 17.83
CA GLN A 93 -2.80 -5.18 16.79
C GLN A 93 -2.01 -6.29 16.10
N TYR A 94 -1.94 -6.26 14.77
CA TYR A 94 -1.18 -7.21 13.97
C TYR A 94 -0.02 -6.48 13.31
N GLN A 95 1.19 -6.74 13.77
CA GLN A 95 2.43 -6.18 13.22
C GLN A 95 2.91 -7.10 12.10
N ILE A 96 2.68 -6.67 10.87
CA ILE A 96 2.94 -7.45 9.67
C ILE A 96 4.25 -6.98 9.04
N THR A 97 5.17 -7.91 8.84
CA THR A 97 6.38 -7.72 8.06
C THR A 97 6.28 -8.54 6.79
N VAL A 98 6.51 -7.90 5.64
CA VAL A 98 6.65 -8.58 4.35
C VAL A 98 8.09 -8.43 3.86
N GLN A 99 8.71 -9.56 3.49
CA GLN A 99 10.09 -9.59 3.02
C GLN A 99 10.29 -10.64 1.90
N PRO A 100 11.31 -10.46 1.05
CA PRO A 100 11.71 -11.49 0.09
C PRO A 100 12.01 -12.82 0.81
N GLY A 101 11.57 -13.93 0.22
CA GLY A 101 11.93 -15.27 0.62
C GLY A 101 12.66 -16.02 -0.50
N ASP A 102 13.47 -17.01 -0.13
CA ASP A 102 14.21 -17.85 -1.08
C ASP A 102 13.38 -19.03 -1.63
N GLY A 103 12.14 -19.17 -1.15
CA GLY A 103 11.32 -20.36 -1.37
C GLY A 103 9.93 -20.06 -1.91
N GLN A 104 8.96 -20.84 -1.44
CA GLN A 104 7.55 -20.59 -1.69
C GLN A 104 7.02 -19.50 -0.75
N TYR A 105 5.87 -18.95 -1.09
CA TYR A 105 5.15 -18.02 -0.22
C TYR A 105 4.85 -18.69 1.13
N GLN A 106 5.19 -18.01 2.23
CA GLN A 106 5.00 -18.52 3.59
C GLN A 106 4.50 -17.41 4.52
N VAL A 107 3.67 -17.79 5.48
CA VAL A 107 3.20 -16.91 6.54
C VAL A 107 3.47 -17.53 7.90
N ILE A 108 4.10 -16.78 8.78
CA ILE A 108 4.36 -17.16 10.17
C ILE A 108 3.60 -16.17 11.05
N MET A 109 2.82 -16.68 12.01
CA MET A 109 2.12 -15.88 13.01
C MET A 109 2.54 -16.33 14.40
N ASP A 110 3.09 -15.42 15.21
CA ASP A 110 3.60 -15.69 16.55
C ASP A 110 4.52 -16.92 16.62
N ASN A 111 5.46 -17.01 15.68
CA ASN A 111 6.41 -18.13 15.49
C ASN A 111 5.78 -19.46 15.02
N ASN A 112 4.50 -19.47 14.66
CA ASN A 112 3.84 -20.65 14.08
C ASN A 112 3.66 -20.49 12.57
N LEU A 113 4.21 -21.43 11.79
CA LEU A 113 3.98 -21.49 10.35
C LEU A 113 2.52 -21.83 10.07
N LEU A 114 1.83 -20.97 9.32
CA LEU A 114 0.45 -21.18 8.91
C LEU A 114 0.37 -22.07 7.67
N VAL A 115 -0.72 -22.83 7.56
CA VAL A 115 -1.04 -23.60 6.35
C VAL A 115 -1.85 -22.71 5.42
N GLY A 116 -1.29 -22.40 4.25
CA GLY A 116 -1.91 -21.50 3.28
C GLY A 116 -1.59 -20.02 3.55
N ASP A 117 -2.42 -19.13 3.02
CA ASP A 117 -2.23 -17.68 3.02
C ASP A 117 -3.31 -16.90 3.79
N MET A 118 -4.33 -17.61 4.30
CA MET A 118 -5.44 -17.04 5.06
C MET A 118 -5.07 -16.90 6.53
N ILE A 119 -4.95 -15.66 6.99
CA ILE A 119 -4.58 -15.32 8.36
C ILE A 119 -5.85 -15.00 9.13
N HIS A 120 -6.19 -15.82 10.13
CA HIS A 120 -7.32 -15.55 10.99
C HIS A 120 -7.02 -14.39 11.94
N ILE A 121 -7.86 -13.37 11.94
CA ILE A 121 -7.73 -12.19 12.79
C ILE A 121 -8.88 -12.16 13.82
N LYS A 122 -8.50 -12.16 15.09
CA LYS A 122 -9.39 -12.04 16.26
C LYS A 122 -9.13 -10.74 17.01
N ASP A 123 -10.15 -10.28 17.71
CA ASP A 123 -10.06 -9.23 18.72
C ASP A 123 -9.99 -9.87 20.10
N ASP A 124 -8.79 -10.27 20.51
CA ASP A 124 -8.49 -10.89 21.81
C ASP A 124 -7.70 -9.96 22.75
N GLY A 125 -7.43 -8.73 22.32
CA GLY A 125 -6.66 -7.73 23.06
C GLY A 125 -5.16 -7.97 23.09
N ILE A 126 -4.63 -8.85 22.22
CA ILE A 126 -3.21 -9.21 22.16
C ILE A 126 -2.60 -8.66 20.86
N ASP A 127 -1.34 -8.24 20.96
CA ASP A 127 -0.54 -7.87 19.80
C ASP A 127 0.10 -9.12 19.18
N HIS A 128 -0.11 -9.31 17.88
CA HIS A 128 0.37 -10.44 17.11
C HIS A 128 1.47 -10.01 16.14
N GLN A 129 2.47 -10.88 15.97
CA GLN A 129 3.53 -10.72 14.96
C GLN A 129 3.25 -11.61 13.76
N ILE A 130 3.28 -11.03 12.57
CA ILE A 130 3.13 -11.75 11.31
C ILE A 130 4.37 -11.50 10.44
N GLU A 131 4.99 -12.57 9.99
CA GLU A 131 6.03 -12.53 8.97
C GLU A 131 5.53 -13.20 7.69
N VAL A 132 5.56 -12.45 6.59
CA VAL A 132 5.22 -12.93 5.26
C VAL A 132 6.49 -12.98 4.42
N PHE A 133 6.84 -14.17 3.96
CA PHE A 133 7.94 -14.39 3.04
C PHE A 133 7.38 -14.55 1.63
N LEU A 134 7.78 -13.65 0.74
CA LEU A 134 7.35 -13.69 -0.66
C LEU A 134 8.05 -14.84 -1.39
N GLY A 135 7.32 -15.56 -2.23
CA GLY A 135 7.92 -16.57 -3.09
C GLY A 135 8.69 -15.95 -4.26
N GLN A 136 9.73 -16.62 -4.75
CA GLN A 136 10.36 -16.21 -6.01
C GLN A 136 9.42 -16.53 -7.18
N LEU A 137 9.07 -15.49 -7.95
CA LEU A 137 8.50 -15.68 -9.28
C LEU A 137 9.59 -16.36 -10.12
N LYS A 138 9.39 -17.63 -10.48
CA LYS A 138 10.15 -18.23 -11.57
C LYS A 138 9.77 -17.43 -12.83
N GLU A 139 10.69 -16.60 -13.32
CA GLU A 139 10.59 -16.09 -14.68
C GLU A 139 10.58 -17.31 -15.61
N SER A 140 9.40 -17.64 -16.14
CA SER A 140 9.28 -18.55 -17.27
C SER A 140 9.89 -17.85 -18.48
N LEU A 141 10.98 -18.42 -18.99
CA LEU A 141 11.65 -18.08 -20.25
C LEU A 141 10.67 -18.00 -21.43
#